data_AF-A0AA94H4V0-F1
#
_entry.id   AF-A0AA94H4V0-F1
#
_cell.length_a   1.000
_cell.length_b   1.000
_cell.length_c   1.000
_cell.angle_alpha   90.00
_cell.angle_beta   90.00
_cell.angle_gamma   90.00
#
_symmetry.space_group_name_H-M   'P 1'
#
loop_
_entity.id
_entity.type
_entity.pdbx_description
1 polymer ?
#
loop_
_entity_poly.entity_id
_entity_poly.type
_entity_poly.pdbx_seq_one_letter_code
_entity_poly.pdbx_strand_id
1 'polypeptide(L)'
;MMNEETNPPQNNTIEDDAAYYRRNYHVDISKVATELHRTDKFIIYLNPRDELSWFINHIPDHAKKSYAEFCRLNSLISINLTKHNAINAYRLIASALNSSLRAQEEQTIAQLYKDAYEYYEKNKGEIKKIVIRSAQYCIYITRKNTVTWWHGRTPSEHVKLAQAEFENTNSMAEQCLNESYSEAIASKLGAALSMAFSKENPQEIKACFDEVRTFVAAKVQSHLKLWLFITNASVSAMFIAIAFFLSWWLPDLTTYFLCAGAGVVGSMVSSLQRNKTVESDGYVSNYGLYCESISRLIIGASFGVLVLLGVMSDLFLPLIKGNMQAIICMSFIAGFSERFVPDLIDNVAKKQKE
;
A
#
# COMPACT_ATOMS: atom_id res chain seq x y z
N MET A 1 22.80 -13.14 89.71
CA MET A 1 22.24 -11.83 89.29
C MET A 1 23.33 -11.16 88.48
N MET A 2 23.22 -10.85 87.19
CA MET A 2 22.09 -10.73 86.26
C MET A 2 22.57 -11.20 84.88
N ASN A 3 21.64 -11.80 84.12
CA ASN A 3 21.80 -12.12 82.70
C ASN A 3 21.70 -10.82 81.88
N GLU A 4 22.63 -10.61 80.93
CA GLU A 4 22.41 -9.71 79.79
C GLU A 4 21.95 -10.55 78.59
N GLU A 5 20.68 -10.37 78.23
CA GLU A 5 20.09 -10.83 76.98
C GLU A 5 20.60 -9.97 75.82
N THR A 6 21.34 -10.57 74.89
CA THR A 6 21.62 -9.96 73.58
C THR A 6 20.62 -10.48 72.55
N ASN A 7 19.71 -9.60 72.13
CA ASN A 7 18.78 -9.78 71.02
C ASN A 7 19.49 -10.13 69.69
N PRO A 8 18.88 -10.92 68.80
CA PRO A 8 19.37 -11.10 67.43
C PRO A 8 19.04 -9.83 66.60
N PRO A 9 19.94 -9.38 65.71
CA PRO A 9 19.62 -8.26 64.83
C PRO A 9 18.58 -8.70 63.79
N GLN A 10 17.40 -8.08 63.87
CA GLN A 10 16.39 -8.06 62.82
C GLN A 10 16.72 -7.00 61.76
N ASN A 11 16.33 -7.31 60.52
CA ASN A 11 16.22 -6.41 59.35
C ASN A 11 17.53 -5.84 58.78
N ASN A 12 18.20 -6.65 57.95
CA ASN A 12 18.92 -6.10 56.81
C ASN A 12 17.92 -5.83 55.69
N THR A 13 17.88 -4.57 55.31
CA THR A 13 17.02 -3.95 54.31
C THR A 13 17.42 -4.36 52.89
N ILE A 14 16.43 -4.35 52.00
CA ILE A 14 16.49 -4.60 50.55
C ILE A 14 17.61 -3.84 49.80
N GLU A 15 18.26 -2.85 50.42
CA GLU A 15 19.41 -2.12 49.88
C GLU A 15 20.72 -2.92 49.86
N ASP A 16 20.92 -3.87 50.78
CA ASP A 16 22.16 -4.66 50.85
C ASP A 16 22.26 -5.70 49.73
N ASP A 17 21.13 -6.24 49.28
CA ASP A 17 21.08 -7.16 48.15
C ASP A 17 21.41 -6.45 46.83
N ALA A 18 21.00 -5.19 46.67
CA ALA A 18 21.36 -4.40 45.48
C ALA A 18 22.86 -4.04 45.43
N ALA A 19 23.51 -3.91 46.59
CA ALA A 19 24.94 -3.64 46.70
C ALA A 19 25.81 -4.88 46.44
N TYR A 20 25.37 -6.07 46.88
CA TYR A 20 26.06 -7.34 46.64
C TYR A 20 26.13 -7.68 45.14
N TYR A 21 25.04 -7.49 44.41
CA TYR A 21 25.01 -7.70 42.96
C TYR A 21 25.84 -6.67 42.19
N ARG A 22 25.83 -5.40 42.62
CA ARG A 22 26.68 -4.33 42.06
C ARG A 22 28.18 -4.64 42.12
N ARG A 23 28.62 -5.39 43.14
CA ARG A 23 30.04 -5.76 43.34
C ARG A 23 30.49 -6.98 42.56
N ASN A 24 29.65 -8.01 42.45
CA ASN A 24 30.10 -9.33 41.99
C ASN A 24 29.76 -9.63 40.53
N TYR A 25 28.76 -8.97 39.97
CA TYR A 25 28.30 -9.23 38.62
C TYR A 25 28.00 -7.89 37.96
N HIS A 26 28.82 -7.45 37.00
CA HIS A 26 28.69 -6.20 36.24
C HIS A 26 27.39 -6.11 35.39
N VAL A 27 26.23 -6.46 35.95
CA VAL A 27 24.92 -6.18 35.37
C VAL A 27 24.55 -4.78 35.84
N ASP A 28 24.74 -3.82 34.93
CA ASP A 28 24.35 -2.44 35.16
C ASP A 28 22.82 -2.37 35.31
N ILE A 29 22.35 -2.34 36.56
CA ILE A 29 20.92 -2.35 36.94
C ILE A 29 20.17 -1.16 36.31
N SER A 30 20.87 -0.10 35.91
CA SER A 30 20.29 1.01 35.12
C SER A 30 19.75 0.57 33.74
N LYS A 31 20.07 -0.65 33.29
CA LYS A 31 19.62 -1.26 32.04
C LYS A 31 18.49 -2.27 32.23
N VAL A 32 17.81 -2.29 33.38
CA VAL A 32 16.60 -3.09 33.60
C VAL A 32 15.39 -2.17 33.44
N ALA A 33 14.52 -2.44 32.45
CA ALA A 33 13.31 -1.63 32.25
C ALA A 33 12.12 -2.19 33.01
N THR A 34 11.96 -3.51 33.04
CA THR A 34 10.91 -4.18 33.82
C THR A 34 11.44 -5.51 34.33
N GLU A 35 11.54 -5.65 35.64
CA GLU A 35 11.85 -6.93 36.27
C GLU A 35 10.62 -7.84 36.18
N LEU A 36 10.80 -9.08 35.70
CA LEU A 36 9.71 -10.06 35.64
C LEU A 36 9.77 -10.98 36.86
N HIS A 37 10.95 -11.55 37.14
CA HIS A 37 11.19 -12.45 38.27
C HIS A 37 12.61 -12.27 38.81
N ARG A 38 12.78 -12.29 40.13
CA ARG A 38 14.09 -12.18 40.80
C ARG A 38 14.19 -13.10 42.00
N THR A 39 15.36 -13.72 42.13
CA THR A 39 15.79 -14.51 43.28
C THR A 39 17.29 -14.31 43.50
N ASP A 40 17.84 -14.88 44.57
CA ASP A 40 19.29 -14.85 44.85
C ASP A 40 20.13 -15.66 43.85
N LYS A 41 19.48 -16.43 42.97
CA LYS A 41 20.15 -17.32 42.01
C LYS A 41 19.98 -16.88 40.56
N PHE A 42 18.96 -16.09 40.26
CA PHE A 42 18.67 -15.62 38.92
C PHE A 42 17.78 -14.39 38.88
N ILE A 43 17.83 -13.69 37.75
CA ILE A 43 16.97 -12.55 37.40
C ILE A 43 16.49 -12.75 35.96
N ILE A 44 15.18 -12.63 35.73
CA ILE A 44 14.57 -12.58 34.41
C ILE A 44 13.90 -11.21 34.27
N TYR A 45 14.22 -10.49 33.20
CA TYR A 45 13.79 -9.11 33.03
C TYR A 45 13.59 -8.76 31.56
N LEU A 46 12.84 -7.68 31.32
CA LEU A 46 12.79 -7.00 30.04
C LEU A 46 13.81 -5.86 30.06
N ASN A 47 14.68 -5.84 29.06
CA ASN A 47 15.61 -4.73 28.87
C ASN A 47 14.85 -3.48 28.37
N PRO A 48 15.47 -2.29 28.27
CA PRO A 48 14.87 -1.07 27.72
C PRO A 48 14.37 -1.15 26.28
N ARG A 49 14.62 -2.27 25.60
CA ARG A 49 14.10 -2.59 24.28
C ARG A 49 12.96 -3.61 24.36
N ASP A 50 12.40 -3.85 25.54
CA ASP A 50 11.43 -4.89 25.88
C ASP A 50 11.79 -6.29 25.34
N GLU A 51 13.08 -6.56 25.17
CA GLU A 51 13.57 -7.89 24.83
C GLU A 51 13.81 -8.67 26.12
N LEU A 52 13.37 -9.93 26.12
CA LEU A 52 13.57 -10.81 27.25
C LEU A 52 15.06 -11.10 27.45
N SER A 53 15.56 -10.72 28.61
CA SER A 53 16.94 -10.90 29.03
C SER A 53 16.94 -11.60 30.39
N TRP A 54 17.99 -12.36 30.68
CA TRP A 54 18.08 -13.09 31.94
C TRP A 54 19.53 -13.25 32.37
N PHE A 55 19.70 -13.45 33.66
CA PHE A 55 20.95 -13.77 34.30
C PHE A 55 20.69 -14.93 35.27
N ILE A 56 21.40 -16.04 35.10
CA ILE A 56 21.22 -17.25 35.91
C ILE A 56 22.61 -17.72 36.36
N ASN A 57 22.84 -17.79 37.67
CA ASN A 57 24.14 -18.21 38.22
C ASN A 57 24.43 -19.70 37.98
N HIS A 58 23.41 -20.53 38.19
CA HIS A 58 23.51 -21.99 38.03
C HIS A 58 22.15 -22.55 37.63
N ILE A 59 22.14 -23.42 36.63
CA ILE A 59 20.92 -24.09 36.15
C ILE A 59 20.90 -25.51 36.73
N PRO A 60 19.93 -25.84 37.61
CA PRO A 60 19.78 -27.19 38.14
C PRO A 60 19.57 -28.23 37.04
N ASP A 61 20.02 -29.47 37.26
CA ASP A 61 19.93 -30.55 36.26
C ASP A 61 18.49 -30.80 35.79
N HIS A 62 17.52 -30.80 36.72
CA HIS A 62 16.10 -30.97 36.42
C HIS A 62 15.52 -29.82 35.56
N ALA A 63 16.14 -28.64 35.56
CA ALA A 63 15.66 -27.45 34.84
C ALA A 63 16.35 -27.25 33.48
N LYS A 64 17.40 -28.03 33.14
CA LYS A 64 18.16 -27.87 31.90
C LYS A 64 17.29 -27.98 30.64
N LYS A 65 16.37 -28.95 30.60
CA LYS A 65 15.46 -29.13 29.45
C LYS A 65 14.46 -27.97 29.32
N SER A 66 13.93 -27.49 30.45
CA SER A 66 13.05 -26.31 30.48
C SER A 66 13.78 -25.05 30.00
N TYR A 67 15.05 -24.87 30.40
CA TYR A 67 15.87 -23.74 29.94
C TYR A 67 16.17 -23.78 28.44
N ALA A 68 16.44 -24.97 27.88
CA ALA A 68 16.61 -25.13 26.44
C ALA A 68 15.32 -24.75 25.68
N GLU A 69 14.17 -25.16 26.21
CA GLU A 69 12.86 -24.83 25.64
C GLU A 69 12.53 -23.34 25.73
N PHE A 70 12.85 -22.72 26.86
CA PHE A 70 12.76 -21.27 27.04
C PHE A 70 13.57 -20.51 25.98
N CYS A 71 14.83 -20.90 25.75
CA CYS A 71 15.68 -20.28 24.73
C CYS A 71 15.09 -20.43 23.32
N ARG A 72 14.53 -21.62 23.01
CA ARG A 72 13.89 -21.94 21.74
C ARG A 72 12.65 -21.07 21.51
N LEU A 73 11.75 -20.99 22.49
CA LEU A 73 10.54 -20.17 22.42
C LEU A 73 10.86 -18.68 22.37
N ASN A 74 11.84 -18.20 23.15
CA ASN A 74 12.29 -16.82 23.09
C ASN A 74 12.72 -16.43 21.65
N SER A 75 13.48 -17.32 21.00
CA SER A 75 13.90 -17.15 19.60
C SER A 75 12.69 -17.10 18.66
N LEU A 76 11.76 -18.05 18.78
CA LEU A 76 10.55 -18.09 17.95
C LEU A 76 9.65 -16.88 18.12
N ILE A 77 9.43 -16.43 19.37
CA ILE A 77 8.65 -15.24 19.70
C ILE A 77 9.29 -14.01 19.07
N SER A 78 10.61 -13.87 19.21
CA SER A 78 11.35 -12.71 18.70
C SER A 78 11.30 -12.56 17.17
N ILE A 79 11.03 -13.65 16.44
CA ILE A 79 10.98 -13.69 14.98
C ILE A 79 9.55 -13.53 14.46
N ASN A 80 8.58 -14.19 15.11
CA ASN A 80 7.26 -14.42 14.51
C ASN A 80 6.15 -13.58 15.11
N LEU A 81 6.36 -12.95 16.27
CA LEU A 81 5.35 -12.12 16.92
C LEU A 81 5.67 -10.64 16.77
N THR A 82 4.61 -9.83 16.66
CA THR A 82 4.71 -8.37 16.81
C THR A 82 5.23 -8.04 18.21
N LYS A 83 5.86 -6.89 18.40
CA LYS A 83 6.48 -6.57 19.69
C LYS A 83 5.48 -6.56 20.86
N HIS A 84 4.26 -6.05 20.64
CA HIS A 84 3.20 -6.06 21.63
C HIS A 84 2.84 -7.49 22.08
N ASN A 85 2.66 -8.39 21.11
CA ASN A 85 2.40 -9.81 21.39
C ASN A 85 3.63 -10.51 21.98
N ALA A 86 4.84 -10.13 21.57
CA ALA A 86 6.08 -10.67 22.09
C ALA A 86 6.25 -10.38 23.59
N ILE A 87 5.92 -9.17 24.06
CA ILE A 87 5.99 -8.82 25.51
C ILE A 87 5.10 -9.74 26.34
N ASN A 88 3.87 -10.00 25.89
CA ASN A 88 2.95 -10.90 26.59
C ASN A 88 3.46 -12.34 26.56
N ALA A 89 3.95 -12.80 25.40
CA ALA A 89 4.55 -14.12 25.28
C ALA A 89 5.80 -14.28 26.16
N TYR A 90 6.64 -13.24 26.26
CA TYR A 90 7.81 -13.18 27.13
C TYR A 90 7.45 -13.32 28.61
N ARG A 91 6.37 -12.67 29.07
CA ARG A 91 5.87 -12.85 30.45
C ARG A 91 5.44 -14.28 30.73
N LEU A 92 4.82 -14.96 29.77
CA LEU A 92 4.40 -16.36 29.89
C LEU A 92 5.62 -17.29 29.96
N ILE A 93 6.58 -17.16 29.04
CA ILE A 93 7.77 -18.02 29.06
C ILE A 93 8.70 -17.73 30.24
N ALA A 94 8.77 -16.48 30.72
CA ALA A 94 9.52 -16.10 31.91
C ALA A 94 8.92 -16.73 33.18
N SER A 95 7.59 -16.75 33.28
CA SER A 95 6.88 -17.38 34.41
C SER A 95 7.02 -18.89 34.41
N ALA A 96 6.97 -19.51 33.22
CA ALA A 96 7.26 -20.94 33.04
C ALA A 96 8.69 -21.29 33.50
N LEU A 97 9.69 -20.53 33.05
CA LEU A 97 11.08 -20.75 33.45
C LEU A 97 11.27 -20.54 34.97
N ASN A 98 10.68 -19.48 35.55
CA ASN A 98 10.74 -19.21 36.98
C ASN A 98 10.19 -20.39 37.80
N SER A 99 9.03 -20.93 37.42
CA SER A 99 8.44 -22.11 38.07
C SER A 99 9.35 -23.34 37.98
N SER A 100 9.98 -23.58 36.82
CA SER A 100 10.91 -24.69 36.65
C SER A 100 12.20 -24.55 37.45
N LEU A 101 12.72 -23.32 37.60
CA LEU A 101 13.96 -23.07 38.37
C LEU A 101 13.74 -23.19 39.89
N ARG A 102 12.49 -23.10 40.36
CA ARG A 102 12.12 -23.22 41.78
C ARG A 102 11.61 -24.61 42.16
N ALA A 103 11.25 -25.44 41.17
CA ALA A 103 10.78 -26.79 41.42
C ALA A 103 11.88 -27.67 42.03
N GLN A 104 11.49 -28.65 42.84
CA GLN A 104 12.42 -29.66 43.38
C GLN A 104 12.54 -30.89 42.47
N GLU A 105 11.58 -31.07 41.56
CA GLU A 105 11.47 -32.21 40.65
C GLU A 105 11.32 -31.75 39.20
N GLU A 106 11.65 -32.64 38.26
CA GLU A 106 11.52 -32.38 36.82
C GLU A 106 10.03 -32.27 36.45
N GLN A 107 9.61 -31.09 36.01
CA GLN A 107 8.25 -30.85 35.53
C GLN A 107 8.12 -31.13 34.03
N THR A 108 6.95 -31.61 33.61
CA THR A 108 6.66 -31.85 32.19
C THR A 108 6.62 -30.53 31.41
N ILE A 109 7.58 -30.34 30.51
CA ILE A 109 7.73 -29.13 29.66
C ILE A 109 6.44 -28.76 28.93
N ALA A 110 5.72 -29.76 28.40
CA ALA A 110 4.48 -29.54 27.67
C ALA A 110 3.39 -28.86 28.52
N GLN A 111 3.30 -29.19 29.81
CA GLN A 111 2.34 -28.57 30.72
C GLN A 111 2.81 -27.17 31.13
N LEU A 112 4.12 -27.04 31.39
CA LEU A 112 4.72 -25.81 31.90
C LEU A 112 4.66 -24.65 30.90
N TYR A 113 4.84 -24.94 29.60
CA TYR A 113 4.84 -23.93 28.54
C TYR A 113 3.52 -23.89 27.74
N LYS A 114 2.48 -24.63 28.14
CA LYS A 114 1.22 -24.75 27.41
C LYS A 114 0.63 -23.39 27.03
N ASP A 115 0.50 -22.49 28.00
CA ASP A 115 -0.11 -21.16 27.78
C ASP A 115 0.75 -20.31 26.84
N ALA A 116 2.07 -20.41 26.95
CA ALA A 116 2.99 -19.71 26.04
C ALA A 116 2.88 -20.23 24.61
N TYR A 117 2.70 -21.54 24.42
CA TYR A 117 2.49 -22.16 23.12
C TYR A 117 1.16 -21.79 22.51
N GLU A 118 0.07 -21.87 23.27
CA GLU A 118 -1.26 -21.47 22.81
C GLU A 118 -1.28 -19.99 22.41
N TYR A 119 -0.64 -19.13 23.22
CA TYR A 119 -0.49 -17.72 22.90
C TYR A 119 0.38 -17.51 21.64
N TYR A 120 1.50 -18.23 21.53
CA TYR A 120 2.37 -18.15 20.36
C TYR A 120 1.64 -18.59 19.10
N GLU A 121 1.05 -19.78 19.04
CA GLU A 121 0.36 -20.29 17.85
C GLU A 121 -0.83 -19.43 17.44
N LYS A 122 -1.56 -18.85 18.40
CA LYS A 122 -2.66 -17.91 18.12
C LYS A 122 -2.20 -16.65 17.40
N ASN A 123 -1.01 -16.15 17.72
CA ASN A 123 -0.49 -14.87 17.19
C ASN A 123 0.63 -15.07 16.14
N LYS A 124 1.07 -16.30 15.91
CA LYS A 124 2.12 -16.66 14.96
C LYS A 124 1.63 -16.42 13.54
N GLY A 125 2.44 -15.70 12.76
CA GLY A 125 2.18 -15.46 11.34
C GLY A 125 1.48 -14.14 11.05
N GLU A 126 1.32 -13.24 12.01
CA GLU A 126 0.89 -11.86 11.70
C GLU A 126 1.87 -11.17 10.74
N ILE A 127 3.17 -11.46 10.88
CA ILE A 127 4.25 -10.89 10.08
C ILE A 127 4.48 -11.73 8.83
N LYS A 128 4.33 -11.11 7.64
CA LYS A 128 4.67 -11.70 6.34
C LYS A 128 6.14 -11.46 5.98
N LYS A 129 6.64 -10.24 6.22
CA LYS A 129 8.02 -9.86 5.87
C LYS A 129 8.53 -8.78 6.82
N ILE A 130 9.74 -8.93 7.34
CA ILE A 130 10.44 -7.85 8.05
C ILE A 130 11.20 -7.03 7.02
N VAL A 131 10.98 -5.71 6.98
CA VAL A 131 11.67 -4.79 6.06
C VAL A 131 13.02 -4.38 6.66
N ILE A 132 13.00 -3.91 7.90
CA ILE A 132 14.19 -3.52 8.65
C ILE A 132 13.97 -3.76 10.14
N ARG A 133 15.03 -4.19 10.82
CA ARG A 133 15.09 -4.31 12.27
C ARG A 133 16.34 -3.61 12.78
N SER A 134 16.13 -2.52 13.50
CA SER A 134 17.18 -1.73 14.16
C SER A 134 16.96 -1.75 15.67
N ALA A 135 17.96 -1.29 16.43
CA ALA A 135 17.84 -1.11 17.88
C ALA A 135 16.76 -0.08 18.27
N GLN A 136 16.43 0.86 17.38
CA GLN A 136 15.52 1.97 17.66
C GLN A 136 14.11 1.76 17.08
N TYR A 137 13.98 1.02 15.98
CA TYR A 137 12.72 0.79 15.31
C TYR A 137 12.72 -0.51 14.51
N CYS A 138 11.52 -1.01 14.23
CA CYS A 138 11.27 -2.18 13.38
C CYS A 138 10.14 -1.84 12.41
N ILE A 139 10.31 -2.16 11.13
CA ILE A 139 9.27 -2.00 10.11
C ILE A 139 9.02 -3.37 9.49
N TYR A 140 7.76 -3.76 9.39
CA TYR A 140 7.35 -5.05 8.88
C TYR A 140 6.04 -4.93 8.09
N ILE A 141 5.81 -5.93 7.25
CA ILE A 141 4.62 -6.07 6.42
C ILE A 141 3.83 -7.26 6.97
N THR A 142 2.54 -7.05 7.22
CA THR A 142 1.65 -8.10 7.71
C THR A 142 1.17 -9.00 6.58
N ARG A 143 0.50 -10.12 6.91
CA ARG A 143 -0.16 -10.97 5.89
C ARG A 143 -1.27 -10.26 5.11
N LYS A 144 -1.84 -9.19 5.67
CA LYS A 144 -2.83 -8.34 4.97
C LYS A 144 -2.17 -7.31 4.05
N ASN A 145 -0.87 -7.44 3.78
CA ASN A 145 -0.07 -6.46 3.05
C ASN A 145 -0.16 -5.05 3.67
N THR A 146 -0.34 -4.94 4.98
CA THR A 146 -0.26 -3.64 5.65
C THR A 146 1.15 -3.43 6.18
N VAL A 147 1.70 -2.23 5.97
CA VAL A 147 2.98 -1.84 6.57
C VAL A 147 2.69 -1.39 8.00
N THR A 148 3.43 -1.94 8.94
CA THR A 148 3.34 -1.56 10.35
C THR A 148 4.75 -1.36 10.89
N TRP A 149 4.89 -0.47 11.85
CA TRP A 149 6.16 -0.16 12.46
C TRP A 149 6.04 -0.10 13.96
N TRP A 150 7.21 -0.18 14.59
CA TRP A 150 7.40 -0.02 16.00
C TRP A 150 8.64 0.84 16.25
N HIS A 151 8.63 1.66 17.31
CA HIS A 151 9.79 2.43 17.77
C HIS A 151 9.93 2.35 19.30
N GLY A 152 11.19 2.37 19.76
CA GLY A 152 11.60 2.23 21.17
C GLY A 152 11.06 3.30 22.12
N ARG A 153 11.52 4.52 21.89
CA ARG A 153 11.25 5.69 22.74
C ARG A 153 10.22 6.59 22.07
N THR A 154 9.81 7.65 22.77
CA THR A 154 9.05 8.76 22.18
C THR A 154 9.63 9.11 20.80
N PRO A 155 8.83 9.07 19.74
CA PRO A 155 9.35 9.21 18.39
C PRO A 155 9.93 10.61 18.22
N SER A 156 11.14 10.68 17.66
CA SER A 156 11.77 11.92 17.25
C SER A 156 10.89 12.67 16.24
N GLU A 157 11.10 13.97 16.11
CA GLU A 157 10.32 14.81 15.19
C GLU A 157 10.39 14.29 13.74
N HIS A 158 11.59 13.89 13.28
CA HIS A 158 11.76 13.32 11.95
C HIS A 158 11.00 12.00 11.75
N VAL A 159 10.90 11.14 12.78
CA VAL A 159 10.10 9.90 12.71
C VAL A 159 8.62 10.22 12.58
N LYS A 160 8.11 11.23 13.29
CA LYS A 160 6.71 11.67 13.17
C LYS A 160 6.42 12.23 11.77
N LEU A 161 7.34 13.01 11.21
CA LEU A 161 7.21 13.52 9.84
C LEU A 161 7.18 12.37 8.82
N ALA A 162 8.06 11.38 8.95
CA ALA A 162 8.06 10.20 8.10
C ALA A 162 6.77 9.38 8.20
N GLN A 163 6.19 9.26 9.42
CA GLN A 163 4.90 8.62 9.63
C GLN A 163 3.75 9.38 8.94
N ALA A 164 3.70 10.72 9.08
CA ALA A 164 2.70 11.54 8.43
C ALA A 164 2.77 11.45 6.89
N GLU A 165 3.97 11.48 6.32
CA GLU A 165 4.18 11.32 4.87
C GLU A 165 3.81 9.91 4.38
N PHE A 166 4.07 8.88 5.20
CA PHE A 166 3.61 7.52 4.95
C PHE A 166 2.08 7.44 4.94
N GLU A 167 1.39 7.99 5.94
CA GLU A 167 -0.07 7.94 6.05
C GLU A 167 -0.75 8.67 4.88
N ASN A 168 -0.21 9.84 4.50
CA ASN A 168 -0.67 10.57 3.32
C ASN A 168 -0.50 9.75 2.03
N THR A 169 0.67 9.14 1.83
CA THR A 169 0.94 8.35 0.63
C THR A 169 0.14 7.03 0.61
N ASN A 170 -0.04 6.39 1.77
CA ASN A 170 -0.81 5.16 1.91
C ASN A 170 -2.30 5.40 1.66
N SER A 171 -2.87 6.46 2.24
CA SER A 171 -4.29 6.81 2.02
C SER A 171 -4.57 7.15 0.55
N MET A 172 -3.66 7.86 -0.13
CA MET A 172 -3.76 8.08 -1.57
C MET A 172 -3.71 6.76 -2.34
N ALA A 173 -2.81 5.85 -1.98
CA ALA A 173 -2.70 4.55 -2.64
C ALA A 173 -3.97 3.68 -2.43
N GLU A 174 -4.51 3.64 -1.21
CA GLU A 174 -5.72 2.90 -0.86
C GLU A 174 -6.98 3.44 -1.56
N GLN A 175 -7.08 4.75 -1.75
CA GLN A 175 -8.21 5.37 -2.46
C GLN A 175 -8.14 5.15 -3.96
N CYS A 176 -6.93 5.09 -4.52
CA CYS A 176 -6.75 5.09 -5.97
C CYS A 176 -6.47 3.71 -6.59
N LEU A 177 -6.05 2.72 -5.81
CA LEU A 177 -5.61 1.42 -6.32
C LEU A 177 -6.41 0.26 -5.72
N ASN A 178 -6.69 -0.73 -6.56
CA ASN A 178 -7.36 -1.97 -6.15
C ASN A 178 -6.45 -2.86 -5.28
N GLU A 179 -7.08 -3.77 -4.52
CA GLU A 179 -6.39 -4.72 -3.62
C GLU A 179 -5.32 -5.57 -4.30
N SER A 180 -5.41 -5.79 -5.62
CA SER A 180 -4.41 -6.53 -6.40
C SER A 180 -3.01 -5.89 -6.36
N TYR A 181 -2.91 -4.59 -6.09
CA TYR A 181 -1.64 -3.87 -5.97
C TYR A 181 -1.14 -3.75 -4.53
N SER A 182 -1.94 -4.17 -3.54
CA SER A 182 -1.65 -4.01 -2.10
C SER A 182 -0.25 -4.51 -1.72
N GLU A 183 0.16 -5.67 -2.23
CA GLU A 183 1.47 -6.25 -1.93
C GLU A 183 2.64 -5.41 -2.48
N ALA A 184 2.54 -4.97 -3.73
CA ALA A 184 3.58 -4.18 -4.38
C ALA A 184 3.72 -2.81 -3.71
N ILE A 185 2.58 -2.18 -3.38
CA ILE A 185 2.51 -0.91 -2.66
C ILE A 185 3.12 -1.06 -1.28
N ALA A 186 2.72 -2.08 -0.51
CA ALA A 186 3.23 -2.33 0.83
C ALA A 186 4.74 -2.55 0.84
N SER A 187 5.28 -3.28 -0.13
CA SER A 187 6.73 -3.47 -0.25
C SER A 187 7.45 -2.15 -0.54
N LYS A 188 6.92 -1.30 -1.44
CA LYS A 188 7.52 0.00 -1.77
C LYS A 188 7.40 1.00 -0.62
N LEU A 189 6.23 1.09 0.01
CA LEU A 189 5.98 1.93 1.18
C LEU A 189 6.85 1.52 2.37
N GLY A 190 6.98 0.23 2.64
CA GLY A 190 7.85 -0.27 3.71
C GLY A 190 9.31 0.11 3.49
N ALA A 191 9.80 0.00 2.25
CA ALA A 191 11.16 0.43 1.89
C ALA A 191 11.33 1.95 2.01
N ALA A 192 10.38 2.75 1.51
CA ALA A 192 10.38 4.20 1.62
C ALA A 192 10.39 4.66 3.09
N LEU A 193 9.56 4.06 3.93
CA LEU A 193 9.50 4.34 5.36
C LEU A 193 10.81 4.00 6.07
N SER A 194 11.43 2.86 5.71
CA SER A 194 12.74 2.47 6.24
C SER A 194 13.84 3.48 5.91
N MET A 195 13.85 3.99 4.67
CA MET A 195 14.79 5.03 4.26
C MET A 195 14.49 6.34 4.99
N ALA A 196 13.23 6.75 5.07
CA ALA A 196 12.79 7.97 5.74
C ALA A 196 13.15 8.00 7.23
N PHE A 197 13.04 6.87 7.94
CA PHE A 197 13.44 6.79 9.37
C PHE A 197 14.94 6.99 9.59
N SER A 198 15.76 6.85 8.54
CA SER A 198 17.22 7.06 8.61
C SER A 198 17.62 8.49 8.23
N LYS A 199 16.66 9.37 7.90
CA LYS A 199 16.91 10.73 7.43
C LYS A 199 16.41 11.76 8.45
N GLU A 200 17.20 12.79 8.67
CA GLU A 200 16.84 13.89 9.58
C GLU A 200 16.25 15.09 8.84
N ASN A 201 16.62 15.30 7.58
CA ASN A 201 16.16 16.43 6.77
C ASN A 201 14.72 16.19 6.26
N PRO A 202 13.75 17.09 6.56
CA PRO A 202 12.37 16.96 6.08
C PRO A 202 12.21 16.83 4.56
N GLN A 203 13.08 17.46 3.77
CA GLN A 203 13.01 17.38 2.31
C GLN A 203 13.42 15.99 1.80
N GLU A 204 14.45 15.40 2.40
CA GLU A 204 14.90 14.04 2.06
C GLU A 204 13.87 12.99 2.48
N ILE A 205 13.17 13.21 3.60
CA ILE A 205 12.06 12.36 4.04
C ILE A 205 10.96 12.33 2.97
N LYS A 206 10.55 13.49 2.46
CA LYS A 206 9.54 13.56 1.38
C LYS A 206 10.01 12.87 0.11
N ALA A 207 11.27 13.09 -0.28
CA ALA A 207 11.85 12.50 -1.48
C ALA A 207 11.86 10.97 -1.45
N CYS A 208 11.95 10.35 -0.26
CA CYS A 208 11.87 8.89 -0.12
C CYS A 208 10.51 8.31 -0.56
N PHE A 209 9.44 9.10 -0.54
CA PHE A 209 8.11 8.68 -0.97
C PHE A 209 7.78 9.02 -2.42
N ASP A 210 8.60 9.81 -3.11
CA ASP A 210 8.31 10.26 -4.47
C ASP A 210 8.26 9.09 -5.45
N GLU A 211 9.13 8.09 -5.31
CA GLU A 211 9.07 6.88 -6.15
C GLU A 211 7.73 6.14 -5.98
N VAL A 212 7.21 6.09 -4.75
CA VAL A 212 5.91 5.47 -4.44
C VAL A 212 4.78 6.29 -5.07
N ARG A 213 4.83 7.61 -4.96
CA ARG A 213 3.84 8.51 -5.58
C ARG A 213 3.83 8.40 -7.09
N THR A 214 5.01 8.37 -7.72
CA THR A 214 5.14 8.16 -9.16
C THR A 214 4.58 6.79 -9.57
N PHE A 215 4.84 5.74 -8.78
CA PHE A 215 4.26 4.43 -9.03
C PHE A 215 2.72 4.44 -8.94
N VAL A 216 2.16 5.04 -7.89
CA VAL A 216 0.70 5.18 -7.71
C VAL A 216 0.12 5.96 -8.89
N ALA A 217 0.65 7.13 -9.20
CA ALA A 217 0.21 7.97 -10.30
C ALA A 217 0.24 7.23 -11.65
N ALA A 218 1.33 6.51 -11.95
CA ALA A 218 1.45 5.74 -13.18
C ALA A 218 0.39 4.63 -13.28
N LYS A 219 0.06 3.97 -12.16
CA LYS A 219 -0.97 2.92 -12.12
C LYS A 219 -2.38 3.49 -12.26
N VAL A 220 -2.67 4.61 -11.60
CA VAL A 220 -3.95 5.33 -11.73
C VAL A 220 -4.15 5.80 -13.17
N GLN A 221 -3.13 6.42 -13.77
CA GLN A 221 -3.17 6.85 -15.17
C GLN A 221 -3.42 5.67 -16.12
N SER A 222 -2.76 4.53 -15.90
CA SER A 222 -2.98 3.33 -16.71
C SER A 222 -4.42 2.81 -16.58
N HIS A 223 -4.97 2.82 -15.37
CA HIS A 223 -6.34 2.37 -15.12
C HIS A 223 -7.37 3.30 -15.76
N LEU A 224 -7.19 4.61 -15.61
CA LEU A 224 -8.05 5.64 -16.21
C LEU A 224 -8.03 5.55 -17.74
N LYS A 225 -6.85 5.38 -18.36
CA LYS A 225 -6.71 5.19 -19.80
C LYS A 225 -7.47 3.97 -20.31
N LEU A 226 -7.43 2.86 -19.57
CA LEU A 226 -8.17 1.64 -19.90
C LEU A 226 -9.68 1.87 -19.83
N TRP A 227 -10.18 2.51 -18.76
CA TRP A 227 -11.60 2.81 -18.61
C TRP A 227 -12.11 3.78 -19.67
N LEU A 228 -11.37 4.85 -19.96
CA LEU A 228 -11.70 5.76 -21.04
C LEU A 228 -11.78 5.04 -22.40
N PHE A 229 -10.84 4.12 -22.66
CA PHE A 229 -10.89 3.30 -23.86
C PHE A 229 -12.15 2.42 -23.92
N ILE A 230 -12.46 1.70 -22.83
CA ILE A 230 -13.64 0.84 -22.75
C ILE A 230 -14.92 1.65 -22.93
N THR A 231 -15.04 2.81 -22.28
CA THR A 231 -16.21 3.70 -22.41
C THR A 231 -16.33 4.23 -23.84
N ASN A 232 -15.25 4.67 -24.46
CA ASN A 232 -15.31 5.15 -25.86
C ASN A 232 -15.66 4.03 -26.83
N ALA A 233 -15.10 2.84 -26.64
CA ALA A 233 -15.41 1.68 -27.46
C ALA A 233 -16.87 1.25 -27.29
N SER A 234 -17.40 1.23 -26.06
CA SER A 234 -18.79 0.83 -25.79
C SER A 234 -19.78 1.84 -26.36
N VAL A 235 -19.56 3.14 -26.16
CA VAL A 235 -20.41 4.20 -26.71
C VAL A 235 -20.35 4.18 -28.24
N SER A 236 -19.17 4.03 -28.84
CA SER A 236 -19.04 3.94 -30.31
C SER A 236 -19.77 2.71 -30.87
N ALA A 237 -19.63 1.55 -30.23
CA ALA A 237 -20.36 0.34 -30.62
C ALA A 237 -21.88 0.54 -30.51
N MET A 238 -22.36 1.21 -29.46
CA MET A 238 -23.77 1.56 -29.30
C MET A 238 -24.25 2.47 -30.44
N PHE A 239 -23.48 3.50 -30.81
CA PHE A 239 -23.82 4.38 -31.95
C PHE A 239 -23.89 3.60 -33.27
N ILE A 240 -22.93 2.71 -33.53
CA ILE A 240 -22.92 1.89 -34.75
C ILE A 240 -24.12 0.94 -34.77
N ALA A 241 -24.46 0.31 -33.65
CA ALA A 241 -25.62 -0.57 -33.54
C ALA A 241 -26.93 0.18 -33.79
N ILE A 242 -27.08 1.39 -33.23
CA ILE A 242 -28.24 2.27 -33.48
C ILE A 242 -28.30 2.66 -34.95
N ALA A 243 -27.18 3.08 -35.54
CA ALA A 243 -27.10 3.43 -36.96
C ALA A 243 -27.47 2.25 -37.86
N PHE A 244 -27.01 1.04 -37.55
CA PHE A 244 -27.36 -0.18 -38.26
C PHE A 244 -28.86 -0.50 -38.13
N PHE A 245 -29.41 -0.44 -36.91
CA PHE A 245 -30.82 -0.67 -36.66
C PHE A 245 -31.71 0.35 -37.39
N LEU A 246 -31.37 1.63 -37.35
CA LEU A 246 -32.10 2.68 -38.07
C LEU A 246 -31.97 2.53 -39.58
N SER A 247 -30.82 2.07 -40.09
CA SER A 247 -30.64 1.80 -41.52
C SER A 247 -31.51 0.66 -42.03
N TRP A 248 -31.84 -0.30 -41.16
CA TRP A 248 -32.78 -1.37 -41.46
C TRP A 248 -34.23 -0.87 -41.51
N TRP A 249 -34.59 0.06 -40.62
CA TRP A 249 -35.95 0.59 -40.53
C TRP A 249 -36.24 1.70 -41.57
N LEU A 250 -35.21 2.46 -41.96
CA LEU A 250 -35.28 3.60 -42.88
C LEU A 250 -34.24 3.46 -44.01
N PRO A 251 -34.50 2.61 -45.02
CA PRO A 251 -33.54 2.33 -46.09
C PRO A 251 -33.17 3.57 -46.93
N ASP A 252 -34.08 4.53 -47.06
CA ASP A 252 -33.80 5.79 -47.77
C ASP A 252 -32.72 6.64 -47.08
N LEU A 253 -32.51 6.42 -45.77
CA LEU A 253 -31.54 7.15 -44.96
C LEU A 253 -30.28 6.32 -44.65
N THR A 254 -30.13 5.11 -45.20
CA THR A 254 -28.98 4.23 -44.94
C THR A 254 -27.64 4.93 -45.12
N THR A 255 -27.49 5.73 -46.18
CA THR A 255 -26.26 6.48 -46.47
C THR A 255 -25.90 7.47 -45.37
N TYR A 256 -26.89 8.14 -44.78
CA TYR A 256 -26.69 9.09 -43.68
C TYR A 256 -26.18 8.37 -42.43
N PHE A 257 -26.78 7.22 -42.09
CA PHE A 257 -26.36 6.42 -40.94
C PHE A 257 -24.97 5.81 -41.12
N LEU A 258 -24.62 5.36 -42.33
CA LEU A 258 -23.28 4.85 -42.63
C LEU A 258 -22.20 5.94 -42.50
N CYS A 259 -22.48 7.15 -42.99
CA CYS A 259 -21.55 8.28 -42.87
C CYS A 259 -21.41 8.74 -41.42
N ALA A 260 -22.51 8.80 -40.66
CA ALA A 260 -22.49 9.08 -39.22
C ALA A 260 -21.66 8.04 -38.45
N GLY A 261 -21.87 6.75 -38.73
CA GLY A 261 -21.10 5.65 -38.12
C GLY A 261 -19.61 5.74 -38.44
N ALA A 262 -19.25 6.02 -39.70
CA ALA A 262 -17.86 6.24 -40.10
C ALA A 262 -17.21 7.42 -39.36
N GLY A 263 -17.95 8.53 -39.19
CA GLY A 263 -17.51 9.68 -38.40
C GLY A 263 -17.28 9.36 -36.92
N VAL A 264 -18.15 8.54 -36.31
CA VAL A 264 -17.95 8.04 -34.93
C VAL A 264 -16.67 7.21 -34.82
N VAL A 265 -16.43 6.28 -35.76
CA VAL A 265 -15.20 5.46 -35.77
C VAL A 265 -13.96 6.35 -35.93
N GLY A 266 -14.02 7.35 -36.80
CA GLY A 266 -12.95 8.35 -36.94
C GLY A 266 -12.64 9.07 -35.64
N SER A 267 -13.68 9.57 -34.96
CA SER A 267 -13.54 10.28 -33.68
C SER A 267 -13.05 9.38 -32.54
N MET A 268 -13.43 8.10 -32.54
CA MET A 268 -12.90 7.10 -31.61
C MET A 268 -11.38 6.93 -31.80
N VAL A 269 -10.90 6.79 -33.05
CA VAL A 269 -9.47 6.69 -33.35
C VAL A 269 -8.73 7.98 -32.96
N SER A 270 -9.33 9.14 -33.20
CA SER A 270 -8.79 10.44 -32.77
C SER A 270 -8.62 10.53 -31.26
N SER A 271 -9.65 10.10 -30.51
CA SER A 271 -9.64 10.07 -29.05
C SER A 271 -8.57 9.11 -28.50
N LEU A 272 -8.39 7.96 -29.14
CA LEU A 272 -7.33 7.00 -28.80
C LEU A 272 -5.92 7.57 -28.97
N GLN A 273 -5.68 8.33 -30.03
CA GLN A 273 -4.39 8.98 -30.25
C GLN A 273 -4.11 10.07 -29.21
N ARG A 274 -5.13 10.87 -28.87
CA ARG A 274 -5.03 11.92 -27.83
C ARG A 274 -4.88 11.35 -26.41
N ASN A 275 -5.39 10.15 -26.13
CA ASN A 275 -5.25 9.52 -24.81
C ASN A 275 -3.79 9.19 -24.41
N LYS A 276 -2.82 9.29 -25.33
CA LYS A 276 -1.39 9.12 -25.01
C LYS A 276 -0.84 10.24 -24.12
N THR A 277 -1.36 11.45 -24.25
CA THR A 277 -0.81 12.68 -23.63
C THR A 277 -1.68 13.22 -22.50
N VAL A 278 -2.58 12.41 -21.92
CA VAL A 278 -3.37 12.85 -20.77
C VAL A 278 -2.44 13.03 -19.57
N GLU A 279 -1.99 14.27 -19.38
CA GLU A 279 -1.38 14.73 -18.15
C GLU A 279 -2.47 14.71 -17.08
N SER A 280 -2.34 13.75 -16.16
CA SER A 280 -3.26 13.62 -15.03
C SER A 280 -2.94 14.73 -14.03
N ASP A 281 -3.38 15.95 -14.32
CA ASP A 281 -3.61 16.92 -13.25
C ASP A 281 -4.65 16.29 -12.32
N GLY A 282 -4.25 15.99 -11.08
CA GLY A 282 -4.99 15.18 -10.11
C GLY A 282 -6.35 15.74 -9.67
N TYR A 283 -6.88 16.75 -10.37
CA TYR A 283 -8.14 17.45 -10.07
C TYR A 283 -9.19 17.32 -11.17
N VAL A 284 -8.92 16.65 -12.30
CA VAL A 284 -9.94 16.50 -13.34
C VAL A 284 -10.98 15.47 -12.89
N SER A 285 -12.22 15.92 -12.68
CA SER A 285 -13.35 15.05 -12.35
C SER A 285 -13.52 13.97 -13.42
N ASN A 286 -13.64 12.70 -12.99
CA ASN A 286 -13.89 11.55 -13.87
C ASN A 286 -15.06 11.81 -14.83
N TYR A 287 -16.12 12.48 -14.36
CA TYR A 287 -17.29 12.83 -15.18
C TYR A 287 -16.95 13.80 -16.30
N GLY A 288 -16.07 14.78 -16.04
CA GLY A 288 -15.62 15.73 -17.05
C GLY A 288 -14.92 15.03 -18.22
N LEU A 289 -14.04 14.08 -17.93
CA LEU A 289 -13.34 13.29 -18.95
C LEU A 289 -14.29 12.43 -19.79
N TYR A 290 -15.31 11.84 -19.16
CA TYR A 290 -16.33 11.07 -19.88
C TYR A 290 -17.20 11.98 -20.76
N CYS A 291 -17.66 13.12 -20.24
CA CYS A 291 -18.43 14.09 -21.01
C CYS A 291 -17.65 14.62 -22.21
N GLU A 292 -16.37 14.96 -22.01
CA GLU A 292 -15.50 15.41 -23.10
C GLU A 292 -15.39 14.32 -24.18
N SER A 293 -15.14 13.07 -23.78
CA SER A 293 -14.99 11.96 -24.72
C SER A 293 -16.28 11.68 -25.52
N ILE A 294 -17.44 11.72 -24.85
CA ILE A 294 -18.75 11.54 -25.51
C ILE A 294 -19.04 12.69 -26.47
N SER A 295 -18.73 13.94 -26.09
CA SER A 295 -18.96 15.10 -26.94
C SER A 295 -18.19 14.99 -28.27
N ARG A 296 -16.96 14.47 -28.24
CA ARG A 296 -16.16 14.24 -29.45
C ARG A 296 -16.78 13.20 -30.37
N LEU A 297 -17.37 12.14 -29.82
CA LEU A 297 -18.06 11.12 -30.64
C LEU A 297 -19.29 11.72 -31.35
N ILE A 298 -20.06 12.57 -30.63
CA ILE A 298 -21.21 13.28 -31.21
C ILE A 298 -20.76 14.21 -32.33
N ILE A 299 -19.71 15.01 -32.11
CA ILE A 299 -19.14 15.91 -33.13
C ILE A 299 -18.68 15.11 -34.35
N GLY A 300 -17.99 13.98 -34.14
CA GLY A 300 -17.56 13.09 -35.22
C GLY A 300 -18.73 12.55 -36.05
N ALA A 301 -19.82 12.13 -35.39
CA ALA A 301 -21.04 11.70 -36.06
C ALA A 301 -21.64 12.83 -36.92
N SER A 302 -21.76 14.03 -36.34
CA SER A 302 -22.29 15.21 -37.05
C SER A 302 -21.43 15.59 -38.25
N PHE A 303 -20.10 15.54 -38.12
CA PHE A 303 -19.17 15.83 -39.21
C PHE A 303 -19.23 14.81 -40.34
N GLY A 304 -19.40 13.52 -40.03
CA GLY A 304 -19.67 12.50 -41.05
C GLY A 304 -20.92 12.82 -41.88
N VAL A 305 -22.01 13.26 -41.24
CA VAL A 305 -23.24 13.66 -41.92
C VAL A 305 -23.06 14.94 -42.74
N LEU A 306 -22.32 15.94 -42.22
CA LEU A 306 -22.05 17.18 -42.93
C LEU A 306 -21.25 16.95 -44.20
N VAL A 307 -20.28 16.02 -44.20
CA VAL A 307 -19.55 15.65 -45.41
C VAL A 307 -20.50 15.10 -46.48
N LEU A 308 -21.41 14.21 -46.10
CA LEU A 308 -22.40 13.66 -47.03
C LEU A 308 -23.28 14.77 -47.63
N LEU A 309 -23.80 15.68 -46.81
CA LEU A 309 -24.62 16.81 -47.27
C LEU A 309 -23.83 17.72 -48.22
N GLY A 310 -22.56 17.97 -47.92
CA GLY A 310 -21.69 18.76 -48.77
C GLY A 310 -21.38 18.11 -50.12
N VAL A 311 -21.24 16.78 -50.17
CA VAL A 311 -21.08 16.05 -51.44
C VAL A 311 -22.38 16.05 -52.23
N MET A 312 -23.54 15.88 -51.58
CA MET A 312 -24.84 15.89 -52.25
C MET A 312 -25.22 17.25 -52.83
N SER A 313 -24.82 18.33 -52.17
CA SER A 313 -25.02 19.71 -52.61
C SER A 313 -23.99 20.20 -53.63
N ASP A 314 -23.05 19.34 -54.07
CA ASP A 314 -21.90 19.68 -54.91
C ASP A 314 -20.99 20.78 -54.31
N LEU A 315 -21.10 21.02 -52.99
CA LEU A 315 -20.30 22.00 -52.26
C LEU A 315 -18.86 21.50 -52.03
N PHE A 316 -18.72 20.20 -51.74
CA PHE A 316 -17.43 19.55 -51.48
C PHE A 316 -17.19 18.37 -52.41
N LEU A 317 -15.98 18.30 -52.97
CA LEU A 317 -15.43 17.12 -53.67
C LEU A 317 -16.41 16.47 -54.67
N PRO A 318 -16.89 17.19 -55.70
CA PRO A 318 -17.82 16.64 -56.69
C PRO A 318 -17.29 15.41 -57.42
N LEU A 319 -15.96 15.23 -57.46
CA LEU A 319 -15.29 14.03 -58.01
C LEU A 319 -15.64 12.73 -57.27
N ILE A 320 -16.13 12.82 -56.03
CA ILE A 320 -16.45 11.68 -55.18
C ILE A 320 -17.95 11.32 -55.26
N LYS A 321 -18.75 12.18 -55.91
CA LYS A 321 -20.19 11.97 -56.09
C LYS A 321 -20.45 10.69 -56.85
N GLY A 322 -21.26 9.81 -56.26
CA GLY A 322 -21.59 8.49 -56.80
C GLY A 322 -20.70 7.34 -56.31
N ASN A 323 -19.57 7.62 -55.66
CA ASN A 323 -18.75 6.58 -55.01
C ASN A 323 -19.02 6.55 -53.50
N MET A 324 -19.94 5.68 -53.08
CA MET A 324 -20.34 5.52 -51.68
C MET A 324 -19.15 5.24 -50.75
N GLN A 325 -18.20 4.41 -51.19
CA GLN A 325 -17.06 4.02 -50.37
C GLN A 325 -16.16 5.23 -50.08
N ALA A 326 -15.93 6.07 -51.09
CA ALA A 326 -15.14 7.27 -50.92
C ALA A 326 -15.82 8.31 -50.02
N ILE A 327 -17.16 8.45 -50.07
CA ILE A 327 -17.91 9.30 -49.13
C ILE A 327 -17.77 8.79 -47.68
N ILE A 328 -17.85 7.47 -47.47
CA ILE A 328 -17.64 6.85 -46.16
C ILE A 328 -16.22 7.10 -45.65
N CYS A 329 -15.19 6.96 -46.50
CA CYS A 329 -13.81 7.27 -46.14
C CYS A 329 -13.63 8.75 -45.76
N MET A 330 -14.22 9.67 -46.51
CA MET A 330 -14.18 11.11 -46.18
C MET A 330 -14.90 11.41 -44.87
N SER A 331 -16.01 10.72 -44.59
CA SER A 331 -16.75 10.85 -43.34
C SER A 331 -15.92 10.36 -42.14
N PHE A 332 -15.18 9.25 -42.31
CA PHE A 332 -14.21 8.79 -41.32
C PHE A 332 -13.10 9.82 -41.07
N ILE A 333 -12.52 10.39 -42.12
CA ILE A 333 -11.46 11.42 -42.00
C ILE A 333 -12.00 12.67 -41.29
N ALA A 334 -13.22 13.08 -41.61
CA ALA A 334 -13.89 14.20 -40.96
C ALA A 334 -14.15 13.95 -39.47
N GLY A 335 -14.52 12.73 -39.08
CA GLY A 335 -14.61 12.36 -37.67
C GLY A 335 -13.24 12.27 -36.98
N PHE A 336 -12.22 11.84 -37.70
CA PHE A 336 -10.85 11.74 -37.18
C PHE A 336 -10.21 13.11 -36.91
N SER A 337 -10.46 14.09 -37.77
CA SER A 337 -9.93 15.44 -37.66
C SER A 337 -11.05 16.45 -37.41
N GLU A 338 -11.18 16.90 -36.16
CA GLU A 338 -12.17 17.91 -35.75
C GLU A 338 -12.05 19.23 -36.57
N ARG A 339 -10.87 19.55 -37.11
CA ARG A 339 -10.67 20.76 -37.92
C ARG A 339 -10.98 20.57 -39.40
N PHE A 340 -11.07 19.33 -39.88
CA PHE A 340 -11.20 19.04 -41.30
C PHE A 340 -12.46 19.65 -41.93
N VAL A 341 -13.61 19.52 -41.26
CA VAL A 341 -14.88 20.07 -41.76
C VAL A 341 -14.88 21.61 -41.73
N PRO A 342 -14.51 22.28 -40.62
CA PRO A 342 -14.31 23.74 -40.61
C PRO A 342 -13.37 24.23 -41.72
N ASP A 343 -12.21 23.57 -41.89
CA ASP A 343 -11.23 23.95 -42.90
C ASP A 343 -11.78 23.79 -44.33
N LEU A 344 -12.61 22.77 -44.59
CA LEU A 344 -13.31 22.61 -45.86
C LEU A 344 -14.30 23.75 -46.12
N ILE A 345 -15.10 24.12 -45.12
CA ILE A 345 -16.07 25.22 -45.21
C ILE A 345 -15.36 26.53 -45.51
N ASP A 346 -14.28 26.84 -44.79
CA ASP A 346 -13.51 28.07 -44.97
C ASP A 346 -12.87 28.16 -46.36
N ASN A 347 -12.37 27.03 -46.89
CA ASN A 347 -11.78 26.98 -48.22
C ASN A 347 -12.81 27.20 -49.33
N VAL A 348 -14.03 26.68 -49.17
CA VAL A 348 -15.12 26.94 -50.12
C VAL A 348 -15.60 28.39 -50.04
N ALA A 349 -15.74 28.93 -48.83
CA ALA A 349 -16.14 30.32 -48.62
C ALA A 349 -15.12 31.32 -49.22
N LYS A 350 -13.83 30.99 -49.21
CA LYS A 350 -12.78 31.79 -49.86
C LYS A 350 -12.88 31.73 -51.39
N LYS A 351 -13.07 30.54 -51.98
CA LYS A 351 -13.20 30.38 -53.43
C LYS A 351 -14.41 31.08 -54.05
N GLN A 352 -15.46 31.34 -53.28
CA GLN A 352 -16.64 32.09 -53.78
C GLN A 352 -16.44 33.61 -53.76
N LYS A 353 -15.39 34.12 -53.11
CA LYS A 353 -15.06 35.56 -53.05
C LYS A 353 -14.04 35.99 -54.12
N GLU A 354 -13.36 35.02 -54.73
CA GLU A 354 -12.53 35.20 -55.93
C GLU A 354 -13.38 34.95 -57.18
#